data_AF-A0A929Y8M5-F1
#
_entry.id   AF-A0A929Y8M5-F1
#
_cell.length_a   1.000
_cell.length_b   1.000
_cell.length_c   1.000
_cell.angle_alpha   90.00
_cell.angle_beta   90.00
_cell.angle_gamma   90.00
#
_symmetry.space_group_name_H-M   'P 1'
#
loop_
_entity.id
_entity.type
_entity.pdbx_description
1 polymer ?
#
loop_
_entity_poly.entity_id
_entity_poly.type
_entity_poly.pdbx_seq_one_letter_code
_entity_poly.pdbx_strand_id
1 'polypeptide(L)'
;MAQLLKIGYNLREDLAFWRIISHIILLIAGVLIGWAIHWLMLQIEGTTWGAAGDLKIFGYMPRFTFCMFGGMIAQTIWRRLGFKISLPLIDLLSSIVLAMLVTSAIGTMKLDFVSTDGVAFLILALSGVLWVLFCFVFLARHIFVRHWFTNAIIGIGQSMGTTATGLLFAHVVDPKQRTGAVESFGYKQLLFEPFMGGGIVTAMSMLMIVLFGLPKFMVICAMVSFAWLTFGVLALNKHP
;
A
#
# COMPACT_ATOMS: atom_id res chain seq x y z
N MET A 1 -15.96 -14.46 -22.44
CA MET A 1 -15.21 -15.73 -22.51
C MET A 1 -14.13 -15.71 -23.59
N ALA A 2 -14.46 -15.34 -24.84
CA ALA A 2 -13.49 -15.28 -25.96
C ALA A 2 -12.36 -14.24 -25.81
N GLN A 3 -12.61 -13.10 -25.15
CA GLN A 3 -11.57 -12.09 -24.86
C GLN A 3 -10.59 -12.53 -23.77
N LEU A 4 -11.02 -13.40 -22.85
CA LEU A 4 -10.18 -13.89 -21.75
C LEU A 4 -9.19 -14.96 -22.24
N LEU A 5 -9.61 -15.83 -23.16
CA LEU A 5 -8.74 -16.82 -23.80
C LEU A 5 -7.58 -16.17 -24.61
N LYS A 6 -7.79 -14.98 -25.20
CA LYS A 6 -6.73 -14.24 -25.91
C LYS A 6 -5.62 -13.69 -25.01
N ILE A 7 -5.84 -13.64 -23.69
CA ILE A 7 -4.87 -13.19 -22.68
C ILE A 7 -4.15 -14.40 -22.04
N GLY A 8 -4.38 -15.63 -22.55
CA GLY A 8 -3.83 -16.86 -21.98
C GLY A 8 -4.55 -17.34 -20.71
N TYR A 9 -5.75 -16.82 -20.45
CA TYR A 9 -6.52 -17.12 -19.24
C TYR A 9 -7.43 -18.34 -19.46
N ASN A 10 -7.15 -19.43 -18.74
CA ASN A 10 -7.97 -20.63 -18.77
C ASN A 10 -8.79 -20.70 -17.47
N LEU A 11 -9.94 -20.00 -17.47
CA LEU A 11 -10.86 -19.87 -16.32
C LEU A 11 -11.09 -21.19 -15.57
N ARG A 12 -11.22 -22.29 -16.33
CA ARG A 12 -11.51 -23.62 -15.79
C ARG A 12 -10.33 -24.23 -15.03
N GLU A 13 -9.10 -23.95 -15.46
CA GLU A 13 -7.88 -24.42 -14.81
C GLU A 13 -7.46 -23.52 -13.67
N ASP A 14 -7.68 -22.20 -13.75
CA ASP A 14 -7.38 -21.27 -12.66
C ASP A 14 -8.36 -21.42 -11.48
N LEU A 15 -9.66 -21.61 -11.74
CA LEU A 15 -10.67 -21.85 -10.70
C LEU A 15 -10.74 -23.32 -10.21
N ALA A 16 -9.76 -24.16 -10.56
CA ALA A 16 -9.69 -25.51 -10.02
C ALA A 16 -9.56 -25.45 -8.49
N PHE A 17 -10.39 -26.22 -7.79
CA PHE A 17 -10.45 -26.27 -6.32
C PHE A 17 -9.05 -26.41 -5.67
N TRP A 18 -8.21 -27.28 -6.23
CA TRP A 18 -6.83 -27.50 -5.76
C TRP A 18 -5.93 -26.28 -5.86
N ARG A 19 -6.12 -25.44 -6.90
CA ARG A 19 -5.33 -24.21 -7.06
C ARG A 19 -5.82 -23.11 -6.12
N ILE A 20 -7.12 -23.02 -5.86
CA ILE A 20 -7.64 -22.10 -4.85
C ILE A 20 -7.04 -22.43 -3.48
N ILE A 21 -7.07 -23.71 -3.09
CA ILE A 21 -6.47 -24.18 -1.83
C ILE A 21 -4.98 -23.84 -1.79
N SER A 22 -4.21 -24.12 -2.86
CA SER A 22 -2.77 -23.87 -2.83
C SER A 22 -2.42 -22.40 -2.63
N HIS A 23 -3.21 -21.48 -3.18
CA HIS A 23 -3.00 -20.04 -2.98
C HIS A 23 -3.47 -19.57 -1.60
N ILE A 24 -4.55 -20.13 -1.07
CA ILE A 24 -4.95 -19.88 0.32
C ILE A 24 -3.83 -20.34 1.27
N ILE A 25 -3.23 -21.53 1.04
CA ILE A 25 -2.10 -22.01 1.83
C ILE A 25 -0.91 -21.06 1.70
N LEU A 26 -0.60 -20.58 0.49
CA LEU A 26 0.47 -19.60 0.28
C LEU A 26 0.23 -18.32 1.10
N LEU A 27 -1.00 -17.78 1.09
CA LEU A 27 -1.35 -16.57 1.86
C LEU A 27 -1.24 -16.81 3.37
N ILE A 28 -1.78 -17.94 3.85
CA ILE A 28 -1.69 -18.33 5.28
C ILE A 28 -0.22 -18.52 5.68
N ALA A 29 0.58 -19.19 4.86
CA ALA A 29 2.01 -19.37 5.11
C ALA A 29 2.74 -18.02 5.21
N GLY A 30 2.41 -17.05 4.34
CA GLY A 30 2.94 -15.70 4.43
C GLY A 30 2.63 -15.01 5.75
N VAL A 31 1.38 -15.10 6.23
CA VAL A 31 0.96 -14.56 7.53
C VAL A 31 1.66 -15.27 8.69
N LEU A 32 1.76 -16.60 8.66
CA LEU A 32 2.42 -17.39 9.70
C LEU A 32 3.92 -17.10 9.77
N ILE A 33 4.60 -16.99 8.62
CA ILE A 33 6.02 -16.62 8.56
C ILE A 33 6.19 -15.20 9.11
N GLY A 34 5.35 -14.24 8.70
CA GLY A 34 5.41 -12.88 9.23
C GLY A 34 5.18 -12.81 10.74
N TRP A 35 4.22 -13.58 11.24
CA TRP A 35 3.96 -13.71 12.68
C TRP A 35 5.15 -14.31 13.42
N ALA A 36 5.77 -15.37 12.88
CA ALA A 36 6.97 -15.98 13.45
C ALA A 36 8.17 -15.01 13.46
N ILE A 37 8.35 -14.24 12.39
CA ILE A 37 9.39 -13.19 12.32
C ILE A 37 9.15 -12.14 13.40
N HIS A 38 7.93 -11.62 13.52
CA HIS A 38 7.61 -10.62 14.56
C HIS A 38 7.83 -11.18 15.96
N TRP A 39 7.37 -12.41 16.21
CA TRP A 39 7.57 -13.08 17.49
C TRP A 39 9.05 -13.24 17.83
N LEU A 40 9.88 -13.65 16.85
CA LEU A 40 11.33 -13.76 17.03
C LEU A 40 11.97 -12.40 17.34
N MET A 41 11.55 -11.33 16.64
CA MET A 41 12.03 -9.98 16.89
C MET A 41 11.70 -9.52 18.32
N LEU A 42 10.50 -9.84 18.83
CA LEU A 42 10.12 -9.54 20.22
C LEU A 42 10.97 -10.31 21.24
N GLN A 43 11.30 -11.58 20.97
CA GLN A 43 12.18 -12.36 21.84
C GLN A 43 13.60 -11.79 21.86
N ILE A 44 14.12 -11.39 20.70
CA ILE A 44 15.43 -10.75 20.59
C ILE A 44 15.43 -9.43 21.37
N GLU A 45 14.41 -8.58 21.17
CA GLU A 45 14.26 -7.32 21.90
C GLU A 45 14.22 -7.54 23.42
N GLY A 46 13.42 -8.51 23.88
CA GLY A 46 13.26 -8.82 25.30
C GLY A 46 14.48 -9.47 25.97
N THR A 47 15.42 -10.02 25.21
CA THR A 47 16.64 -10.68 25.73
C THR A 47 17.89 -9.81 25.64
N THR A 48 17.85 -8.75 24.84
CA THR A 48 19.02 -7.89 24.58
C THR A 48 18.80 -6.49 25.18
N TRP A 49 18.39 -5.52 24.37
CA TRP A 49 18.29 -4.10 24.72
C TRP A 49 17.03 -3.76 25.52
N GLY A 50 15.92 -4.46 25.26
CA GLY A 50 14.65 -4.27 25.97
C GLY A 50 14.63 -4.88 27.37
N ALA A 51 15.65 -5.67 27.74
CA ALA A 51 15.84 -6.17 29.10
C ALA A 51 16.51 -5.14 30.03
N ALA A 52 17.37 -4.28 29.47
CA ALA A 52 18.20 -3.33 30.22
C ALA A 52 17.79 -1.86 30.03
N GLY A 53 16.94 -1.53 29.05
CA GLY A 53 16.44 -0.18 28.81
C GLY A 53 14.95 -0.13 28.45
N ASP A 54 14.32 1.01 28.67
CA ASP A 54 12.89 1.28 28.38
C ASP A 54 12.55 1.35 26.88
N LEU A 55 13.52 1.16 25.99
CA LEU A 55 13.32 1.31 24.55
C LEU A 55 12.78 0.02 23.91
N LYS A 56 11.46 -0.09 23.82
CA LYS A 56 10.76 -1.11 23.02
C LYS A 56 10.44 -0.51 21.64
N ILE A 57 10.94 -1.11 20.57
CA ILE A 57 10.73 -0.68 19.19
C ILE A 57 9.81 -1.67 18.47
N PHE A 58 10.14 -2.96 18.54
CA PHE A 58 9.41 -4.04 17.86
C PHE A 58 8.07 -4.35 18.54
N GLY A 59 7.98 -4.11 19.86
CA GLY A 59 6.72 -4.16 20.62
C GLY A 59 5.61 -3.26 20.07
N TYR A 60 5.98 -2.12 19.48
CA TYR A 60 5.00 -1.17 18.94
C TYR A 60 4.84 -1.24 17.42
N MET A 61 5.69 -2.00 16.74
CA MET A 61 5.59 -2.17 15.30
C MET A 61 4.43 -3.13 14.96
N PRO A 62 3.48 -2.75 14.10
CA PRO A 62 2.35 -3.59 13.75
C PRO A 62 2.74 -4.85 12.99
N ARG A 63 2.09 -5.95 13.36
CA ARG A 63 2.31 -7.29 12.81
C ARG A 63 2.15 -7.37 11.29
N PHE A 64 1.25 -6.59 10.68
CA PHE A 64 1.01 -6.67 9.23
C PHE A 64 2.28 -6.32 8.41
N THR A 65 3.15 -5.44 8.91
CA THR A 65 4.42 -5.09 8.22
C THR A 65 5.30 -6.33 8.07
N PHE A 66 5.43 -7.12 9.13
CA PHE A 66 6.14 -8.40 9.09
C PHE A 66 5.41 -9.43 8.23
N CYS A 67 4.08 -9.42 8.17
CA CYS A 67 3.30 -10.26 7.25
C CYS A 67 3.58 -9.94 5.78
N MET A 68 3.85 -8.68 5.39
CA MET A 68 4.29 -8.36 4.02
C MET A 68 5.61 -9.05 3.67
N PHE A 69 6.61 -8.93 4.54
CA PHE A 69 7.90 -9.62 4.35
C PHE A 69 7.73 -11.15 4.39
N GLY A 70 6.88 -11.65 5.28
CA GLY A 70 6.51 -13.06 5.35
C GLY A 70 5.88 -13.56 4.05
N GLY A 71 5.01 -12.79 3.42
CA GLY A 71 4.44 -13.08 2.11
C GLY A 71 5.49 -13.16 1.00
N MET A 72 6.47 -12.23 0.98
CA MET A 72 7.58 -12.26 0.02
C MET A 72 8.46 -13.50 0.20
N ILE A 73 8.76 -13.88 1.45
CA ILE A 73 9.51 -15.10 1.77
C ILE A 73 8.72 -16.34 1.36
N ALA A 74 7.44 -16.41 1.73
CA ALA A 74 6.54 -17.50 1.36
C ALA A 74 6.47 -17.67 -0.16
N GLN A 75 6.32 -16.56 -0.89
CA GLN A 75 6.30 -16.56 -2.36
C GLN A 75 7.61 -17.09 -2.93
N THR A 76 8.75 -16.71 -2.35
CA THR A 76 10.07 -17.17 -2.78
C THR A 76 10.23 -18.67 -2.55
N ILE A 77 9.83 -19.18 -1.39
CA ILE A 77 9.82 -20.61 -1.08
C ILE A 77 8.90 -21.37 -2.04
N TRP A 78 7.70 -20.85 -2.29
CA TRP A 78 6.71 -21.46 -3.19
C TRP A 78 7.25 -21.64 -4.61
N ARG A 79 7.93 -20.61 -5.13
CA ARG A 79 8.58 -20.66 -6.44
C ARG A 79 9.73 -21.67 -6.47
N ARG A 80 10.52 -21.78 -5.40
CA ARG A 80 11.60 -22.78 -5.30
C ARG A 80 11.08 -24.21 -5.24
N LEU A 81 9.90 -24.43 -4.67
CA LEU A 81 9.23 -25.73 -4.65
C LEU A 81 8.57 -26.12 -5.98
N GLY A 82 8.66 -25.25 -7.01
CA GLY A 82 8.11 -25.51 -8.34
C GLY A 82 6.60 -25.26 -8.48
N PHE A 83 5.95 -24.70 -7.47
CA PHE A 83 4.53 -24.37 -7.54
C PHE A 83 4.28 -23.10 -8.37
N LYS A 84 3.30 -23.17 -9.27
CA LYS A 84 2.86 -22.03 -10.09
C LYS A 84 1.93 -21.12 -9.30
N ILE A 85 2.17 -19.82 -9.42
CA ILE A 85 1.34 -18.77 -8.81
C ILE A 85 0.52 -18.11 -9.91
N SER A 86 -0.81 -18.14 -9.78
CA SER A 86 -1.74 -17.39 -10.62
C SER A 86 -2.03 -16.03 -10.01
N LEU A 87 -1.50 -14.98 -10.64
CA LEU A 87 -1.79 -13.59 -10.27
C LEU A 87 -3.30 -13.28 -10.22
N PRO A 88 -4.13 -13.71 -11.19
CA PRO A 88 -5.58 -13.42 -11.14
C PRO A 88 -6.29 -14.04 -9.94
N LEU A 89 -5.81 -15.19 -9.45
CA LEU A 89 -6.39 -15.85 -8.28
C LEU A 89 -5.99 -15.11 -7.00
N ILE A 90 -4.74 -14.65 -6.90
CA ILE A 90 -4.30 -13.77 -5.81
C ILE A 90 -5.10 -12.47 -5.79
N ASP A 91 -5.34 -11.85 -6.95
CA ASP A 91 -6.12 -10.61 -7.05
C ASP A 91 -7.58 -10.83 -6.62
N LEU A 92 -8.17 -11.96 -7.04
CA LEU A 92 -9.52 -12.35 -6.62
C LEU A 92 -9.61 -12.56 -5.10
N LEU A 93 -8.71 -13.37 -4.53
CA LEU A 93 -8.68 -13.63 -3.08
C LEU A 93 -8.42 -12.34 -2.29
N SER A 94 -7.48 -11.51 -2.74
CA SER A 94 -7.19 -10.20 -2.14
C SER A 94 -8.41 -9.29 -2.16
N SER A 95 -9.15 -9.26 -3.27
CA SER A 95 -10.37 -8.45 -3.40
C SER A 95 -11.47 -8.93 -2.46
N ILE A 96 -11.63 -10.25 -2.30
CA ILE A 96 -12.59 -10.85 -1.37
C ILE A 96 -12.23 -10.51 0.09
N VAL A 97 -10.96 -10.67 0.47
CA VAL A 97 -10.47 -10.32 1.81
C VAL A 97 -10.61 -8.83 2.08
N LEU A 98 -10.28 -7.97 1.10
CA LEU A 98 -10.43 -6.53 1.20
C LEU A 98 -11.90 -6.13 1.40
N ALA A 99 -12.84 -6.73 0.66
CA ALA A 99 -14.27 -6.47 0.84
C ALA A 99 -14.75 -6.86 2.25
N MET A 100 -14.29 -8.00 2.78
CA MET A 100 -14.58 -8.39 4.17
C MET A 100 -13.98 -7.42 5.18
N LEU A 101 -12.74 -6.98 4.98
CA LEU A 101 -12.07 -6.01 5.85
C LEU A 101 -12.82 -4.68 5.86
N VAL A 102 -13.19 -4.15 4.69
CA VAL A 102 -13.96 -2.89 4.56
C VAL A 102 -15.33 -3.03 5.22
N THR A 103 -16.03 -4.15 4.99
CA THR A 103 -17.34 -4.39 5.59
C THR A 103 -17.24 -4.47 7.12
N SER A 104 -16.21 -5.15 7.64
CA SER A 104 -15.94 -5.23 9.07
C SER A 104 -15.56 -3.88 9.67
N ALA A 105 -14.75 -3.08 8.97
CA ALA A 105 -14.37 -1.74 9.40
C ALA A 105 -15.59 -0.81 9.50
N ILE A 106 -16.45 -0.80 8.48
CA ILE A 106 -17.70 -0.02 8.49
C ILE A 106 -18.62 -0.51 9.62
N GLY A 107 -18.77 -1.83 9.80
CA GLY A 107 -19.61 -2.41 10.85
C GLY A 107 -19.10 -2.17 12.28
N THR A 108 -17.81 -1.91 12.46
CA THR A 108 -17.20 -1.61 13.77
C THR A 108 -17.00 -0.12 14.02
N MET A 109 -17.27 0.74 13.03
CA MET A 109 -17.12 2.17 13.15
C MET A 109 -18.20 2.75 14.07
N LYS A 110 -17.79 3.39 15.17
CA LYS A 110 -18.71 4.11 16.06
C LYS A 110 -19.20 5.39 15.39
N LEU A 111 -20.50 5.44 15.10
CA LEU A 111 -21.15 6.62 14.50
C LEU A 111 -21.21 7.82 15.45
N ASP A 112 -20.99 7.62 16.75
CA ASP A 112 -20.96 8.68 17.77
C ASP A 112 -19.91 9.77 17.48
N PHE A 113 -18.83 9.42 16.78
CA PHE A 113 -17.83 10.39 16.35
C PHE A 113 -18.37 11.37 15.31
N VAL A 114 -19.27 10.93 14.44
CA VAL A 114 -19.86 11.78 13.39
C VAL A 114 -20.84 12.78 14.00
N SER A 115 -21.59 12.39 15.03
CA SER A 115 -22.52 13.29 15.72
C SER A 115 -21.80 14.29 16.63
N THR A 116 -20.65 13.92 17.20
CA THR A 116 -19.90 14.77 18.13
C THR A 116 -18.92 15.71 17.42
N ASP A 117 -18.15 15.18 16.46
CA ASP A 117 -17.03 15.87 15.81
C ASP A 117 -17.15 15.84 14.27
N GLY A 118 -18.36 15.80 13.73
CA GLY A 118 -18.62 15.76 12.29
C GLY A 118 -17.96 16.89 11.50
N VAL A 119 -17.74 18.05 12.13
CA VAL A 119 -16.98 19.18 11.53
C VAL A 119 -15.52 18.79 11.30
N ALA A 120 -14.86 18.16 12.27
CA ALA A 120 -13.47 17.72 12.12
C ALA A 120 -13.34 16.65 11.03
N PHE A 121 -14.28 15.72 10.98
CA PHE A 121 -14.36 14.72 9.90
C PHE A 121 -14.48 15.39 8.52
N LEU A 122 -15.38 16.36 8.38
CA LEU A 122 -15.59 17.06 7.11
C LEU A 122 -14.35 17.86 6.69
N ILE A 123 -13.68 18.53 7.62
CA ILE A 123 -12.43 19.25 7.36
C ILE A 123 -11.35 18.28 6.87
N LEU A 124 -11.18 17.12 7.52
CA LEU A 124 -10.19 16.12 7.11
C LEU A 124 -10.51 15.52 5.73
N ALA A 125 -11.78 15.19 5.47
CA ALA A 125 -12.21 14.65 4.18
C ALA A 125 -12.00 15.67 3.05
N LEU A 126 -12.46 16.92 3.24
CA LEU A 126 -12.33 17.97 2.24
C LEU A 126 -10.87 18.36 2.02
N SER A 127 -10.08 18.52 3.08
CA SER A 127 -8.65 18.84 2.94
C SER A 127 -7.88 17.74 2.20
N GLY A 128 -8.19 16.46 2.47
CA GLY A 128 -7.63 15.33 1.72
C GLY A 128 -7.98 15.39 0.23
N VAL A 129 -9.25 15.59 -0.11
CA VAL A 129 -9.69 15.71 -1.51
C VAL A 129 -9.04 16.91 -2.20
N LEU A 130 -9.05 18.08 -1.55
CA LEU A 130 -8.44 19.30 -2.08
C LEU A 130 -6.94 19.13 -2.29
N TRP A 131 -6.24 18.47 -1.37
CA TRP A 131 -4.81 18.18 -1.50
C TRP A 131 -4.52 17.28 -2.70
N VAL A 132 -5.31 16.22 -2.91
CA VAL A 132 -5.14 15.32 -4.06
C VAL A 132 -5.40 16.05 -5.38
N LEU A 133 -6.46 16.85 -5.44
CA LEU A 133 -6.77 17.66 -6.62
C LEU A 133 -5.69 18.72 -6.89
N PHE A 134 -5.19 19.38 -5.85
CA PHE A 134 -4.08 20.33 -5.95
C PHE A 134 -2.82 19.66 -6.51
N CYS A 135 -2.45 18.49 -5.96
CA CYS A 135 -1.31 17.72 -6.45
C CYS A 135 -1.47 17.32 -7.92
N PHE A 136 -2.67 16.95 -8.34
CA PHE A 136 -2.92 16.56 -9.73
C PHE A 136 -2.90 17.73 -10.71
N VAL A 137 -3.60 18.82 -10.39
CA VAL A 137 -3.76 19.96 -11.30
C VAL A 137 -2.49 20.80 -11.39
N PHE A 138 -1.85 21.06 -10.25
CA PHE A 138 -0.69 21.95 -10.20
C PHE A 138 0.62 21.17 -10.13
N LEU A 139 0.80 20.35 -9.10
CA LEU A 139 2.10 19.78 -8.80
C LEU A 139 2.56 18.77 -9.86
N ALA A 140 1.66 17.93 -10.36
CA ALA A 140 2.00 16.91 -11.34
C ALA A 140 2.53 17.52 -12.65
N ARG A 141 1.96 18.64 -13.09
CA ARG A 141 2.42 19.37 -14.28
C ARG A 141 3.82 19.97 -14.11
N HIS A 142 4.22 20.28 -12.88
CA HIS A 142 5.55 20.84 -12.59
C HIS A 142 6.60 19.75 -12.32
N ILE A 143 6.21 18.61 -11.76
CA ILE A 143 7.14 17.52 -11.42
C ILE A 143 7.38 16.62 -12.64
N PHE A 144 6.34 16.28 -13.42
CA PHE A 144 6.47 15.38 -14.55
C PHE A 144 6.63 16.17 -15.85
N VAL A 145 7.86 16.26 -16.37
CA VAL A 145 8.15 17.00 -17.61
C VAL A 145 7.51 16.35 -18.84
N ARG A 146 7.49 15.00 -18.90
CA ARG A 146 6.84 14.23 -19.97
C ARG A 146 5.62 13.47 -19.47
N HIS A 147 4.60 13.38 -20.33
CA HIS A 147 3.39 12.58 -20.10
C HIS A 147 2.78 12.78 -18.70
N TRP A 148 2.77 14.03 -18.22
CA TRP A 148 2.36 14.36 -16.85
C TRP A 148 0.97 13.82 -16.50
N PHE A 149 0.02 13.89 -17.45
CA PHE A 149 -1.34 13.44 -17.25
C PHE A 149 -1.42 11.92 -17.04
N THR A 150 -0.74 11.13 -17.87
CA THR A 150 -0.72 9.66 -17.74
C THR A 150 -0.01 9.20 -16.47
N ASN A 151 1.02 9.92 -16.02
CA ASN A 151 1.67 9.63 -14.74
C ASN A 151 0.78 10.01 -13.54
N ALA A 152 0.13 11.18 -13.60
CA ALA A 152 -0.66 11.71 -12.51
C ALA A 152 -2.00 10.99 -12.32
N ILE A 153 -2.61 10.49 -13.40
CA ILE A 153 -3.92 9.82 -13.33
C ILE A 153 -3.84 8.49 -12.54
N ILE A 154 -2.69 7.81 -12.59
CA ILE A 154 -2.43 6.63 -11.75
C ILE A 154 -2.41 7.04 -10.27
N GLY A 155 -1.74 8.15 -9.94
CA GLY A 155 -1.65 8.69 -8.59
C GLY A 155 -3.00 9.15 -8.03
N ILE A 156 -3.84 9.79 -8.85
CA ILE A 156 -5.22 10.12 -8.45
C ILE A 156 -6.01 8.85 -8.15
N GLY A 157 -5.95 7.84 -9.02
CA GLY A 157 -6.69 6.60 -8.82
C GLY A 157 -6.28 5.89 -7.53
N GLN A 158 -4.98 5.89 -7.21
CA GLN A 158 -4.48 5.35 -5.94
C GLN A 158 -4.94 6.18 -4.74
N SER A 159 -5.02 7.50 -4.86
CA SER A 159 -5.33 8.40 -3.73
C SER A 159 -6.82 8.54 -3.42
N MET A 160 -7.69 8.47 -4.43
CA MET A 160 -9.14 8.66 -4.31
C MET A 160 -9.95 7.36 -4.45
N GLY A 161 -9.30 6.25 -4.79
CA GLY A 161 -9.94 4.97 -5.02
C GLY A 161 -8.99 3.81 -4.77
N THR A 162 -8.77 2.99 -5.80
CA THR A 162 -7.81 1.89 -5.75
C THR A 162 -6.73 2.07 -6.81
N THR A 163 -5.53 1.54 -6.55
CA THR A 163 -4.45 1.48 -7.54
C THR A 163 -4.92 0.83 -8.85
N ALA A 164 -5.78 -0.19 -8.78
CA ALA A 164 -6.39 -0.82 -9.95
C ALA A 164 -7.19 0.16 -10.82
N THR A 165 -7.94 1.07 -10.19
CA THR A 165 -8.69 2.13 -10.89
C THR A 165 -7.73 3.10 -11.60
N GLY A 166 -6.63 3.49 -10.93
CA GLY A 166 -5.61 4.34 -11.54
C GLY A 166 -4.92 3.69 -12.74
N LEU A 167 -4.59 2.40 -12.64
CA LEU A 167 -4.00 1.62 -13.74
C LEU A 167 -4.99 1.45 -14.91
N LEU A 168 -6.27 1.23 -14.61
CA LEU A 168 -7.33 1.18 -15.64
C LEU A 168 -7.39 2.51 -16.40
N PHE A 169 -7.40 3.64 -15.70
CA PHE A 169 -7.38 4.96 -16.35
C PHE A 169 -6.14 5.19 -17.20
N ALA A 170 -4.96 4.78 -16.71
CA ALA A 170 -3.74 4.84 -17.51
C ALA A 170 -3.82 3.99 -18.79
N HIS A 171 -4.45 2.80 -18.73
CA HIS A 171 -4.70 1.99 -19.92
C HIS A 171 -5.70 2.61 -20.89
N VAL A 172 -6.65 3.42 -20.43
CA VAL A 172 -7.56 4.16 -21.31
C VAL A 172 -6.84 5.31 -22.02
N VAL A 173 -5.96 6.01 -21.30
CA VAL A 173 -5.22 7.19 -21.80
C VAL A 173 -3.99 6.80 -22.63
N ASP A 174 -3.32 5.71 -22.28
CA ASP A 174 -2.17 5.14 -22.99
C ASP A 174 -2.32 3.61 -23.17
N PRO A 175 -3.21 3.15 -24.09
CA PRO A 175 -3.48 1.73 -24.28
C PRO A 175 -2.27 0.91 -24.72
N LYS A 176 -1.30 1.55 -25.38
CA LYS A 176 -0.08 0.90 -25.89
C LYS A 176 1.09 1.00 -24.92
N GLN A 177 0.89 1.55 -23.72
CA GLN A 177 1.90 1.77 -22.67
C GLN A 177 3.20 2.41 -23.19
N ARG A 178 3.09 3.35 -24.14
CA ARG A 178 4.26 3.99 -24.75
C ARG A 178 4.94 5.01 -23.84
N THR A 179 4.22 5.48 -22.83
CA THR A 179 4.71 6.52 -21.91
C THR A 179 5.56 5.98 -20.75
N GLY A 180 5.59 4.66 -20.54
CA GLY A 180 6.32 4.03 -19.42
C GLY A 180 5.73 4.33 -18.03
N ALA A 181 4.56 4.98 -17.95
CA ALA A 181 3.97 5.44 -16.69
C ALA A 181 3.61 4.27 -15.74
N VAL A 182 3.05 3.18 -16.28
CA VAL A 182 2.67 1.99 -15.50
C VAL A 182 3.89 1.27 -14.93
N GLU A 183 4.95 1.12 -15.73
CA GLU A 183 6.21 0.51 -15.29
C GLU A 183 6.89 1.36 -14.21
N SER A 184 7.03 2.67 -14.45
CA SER A 184 7.61 3.62 -13.50
C SER A 184 6.84 3.64 -12.18
N PHE A 185 5.50 3.57 -12.25
CA PHE A 185 4.66 3.45 -11.08
C PHE A 185 4.94 2.17 -10.30
N GLY A 186 5.03 1.02 -10.99
CA GLY A 186 5.34 -0.27 -10.36
C GLY A 186 6.66 -0.28 -9.60
N TYR A 187 7.73 0.27 -10.19
CA TYR A 187 9.02 0.41 -9.52
C TYR A 187 8.95 1.29 -8.27
N LYS A 188 8.24 2.43 -8.35
CA LYS A 188 8.01 3.29 -7.18
C LYS A 188 7.22 2.56 -6.10
N GLN A 189 6.18 1.83 -6.50
CA GLN A 189 5.23 1.23 -5.58
C GLN A 189 5.87 0.13 -4.72
N LEU A 190 6.81 -0.64 -5.30
CA LEU A 190 7.58 -1.66 -4.59
C LEU A 190 8.33 -1.10 -3.37
N LEU A 191 8.90 0.09 -3.49
CA LEU A 191 9.61 0.76 -2.40
C LEU A 191 8.68 1.62 -1.54
N PHE A 192 7.56 2.09 -2.08
CA PHE A 192 6.67 3.02 -1.38
C PHE A 192 5.69 2.32 -0.44
N GLU A 193 5.06 1.22 -0.86
CA GLU A 193 4.02 0.56 -0.07
C GLU A 193 4.50 0.02 1.29
N PRO A 194 5.65 -0.66 1.40
CA PRO A 194 6.12 -1.21 2.67
C PRO A 194 6.43 -0.14 3.73
N PHE A 195 6.63 1.12 3.33
CA PHE A 195 6.95 2.22 4.23
C PHE A 195 5.75 3.16 4.45
N MET A 196 5.09 3.60 3.37
CA MET A 196 4.09 4.67 3.37
C MET A 196 2.66 4.21 3.02
N GLY A 197 2.52 3.18 2.18
CA GLY A 197 1.22 2.70 1.67
C GLY A 197 0.45 1.82 2.67
N GLY A 198 0.49 2.20 3.94
CA GLY A 198 0.04 1.36 5.04
C GLY A 198 1.20 0.74 5.81
N GLY A 199 2.44 0.84 5.33
CA GLY A 199 3.67 0.30 5.92
C GLY A 199 4.16 0.91 7.24
N ILE A 200 5.47 0.80 7.52
CA ILE A 200 6.10 1.15 8.81
C ILE A 200 5.68 2.53 9.34
N VAL A 201 5.66 3.57 8.51
CA VAL A 201 5.37 4.94 8.95
C VAL A 201 3.90 5.13 9.29
N THR A 202 2.99 4.60 8.47
CA THR A 202 1.55 4.63 8.74
C THR A 202 1.23 3.86 10.02
N ALA A 203 1.83 2.67 10.16
CA ALA A 203 1.77 1.81 11.33
C ALA A 203 2.19 2.51 12.63
N MET A 204 3.33 3.21 12.59
CA MET A 204 3.91 3.84 13.78
C MET A 204 3.32 5.22 14.06
N SER A 205 2.52 5.78 13.16
CA SER A 205 1.97 7.15 13.29
C SER A 205 1.25 7.37 14.62
N MET A 206 0.35 6.47 15.01
CA MET A 206 -0.39 6.58 16.28
C MET A 206 0.55 6.54 17.49
N LEU A 207 1.54 5.65 17.48
CA LEU A 207 2.55 5.59 18.54
C LEU A 207 3.36 6.88 18.62
N MET A 208 3.83 7.39 17.48
CA MET A 208 4.60 8.63 17.41
C MET A 208 3.79 9.83 17.93
N ILE A 209 2.48 9.86 17.66
CA ILE A 209 1.58 10.87 18.22
C ILE A 209 1.48 10.75 19.74
N VAL A 210 1.39 9.54 20.30
CA VAL A 210 1.35 9.32 21.76
C VAL A 210 2.67 9.71 22.43
N LEU A 211 3.81 9.39 21.81
CA LEU A 211 5.14 9.64 22.39
C LEU A 211 5.62 11.09 22.24
N PHE A 212 5.47 11.67 21.06
CA PHE A 212 6.01 13.00 20.74
C PHE A 212 4.95 14.11 20.78
N GLY A 213 3.67 13.74 20.80
CA GLY A 213 2.56 14.66 20.67
C GLY A 213 2.23 14.97 19.20
N LEU A 214 0.95 15.24 18.95
CA LEU A 214 0.42 15.55 17.61
C LEU A 214 1.15 16.71 16.90
N PRO A 215 1.46 17.86 17.56
CA PRO A 215 2.08 18.99 16.85
C PRO A 215 3.49 18.68 16.33
N LYS A 216 4.31 17.97 17.12
CA LYS A 216 5.67 17.61 16.72
C LYS A 216 5.67 16.61 15.57
N PHE A 217 4.79 15.60 15.65
CA PHE A 217 4.63 14.63 14.57
C PHE A 217 4.16 15.30 13.27
N MET A 218 3.20 16.22 13.36
CA MET A 218 2.73 17.01 12.21
C MET A 218 3.86 17.81 11.56
N VAL A 219 4.72 18.48 12.35
CA VAL A 219 5.88 19.21 11.82
C VAL A 219 6.86 18.27 11.12
N ILE A 220 7.14 17.10 11.68
CA ILE A 220 8.00 16.09 11.06
C ILE A 220 7.41 15.62 9.71
N CYS A 221 6.14 15.24 9.68
CA CYS A 221 5.45 14.82 8.46
C CYS A 221 5.44 15.93 7.40
N ALA A 222 5.20 17.18 7.81
CA ALA A 222 5.25 18.33 6.92
C ALA A 222 6.65 18.52 6.35
N MET A 223 7.70 18.51 7.19
CA MET A 223 9.10 18.63 6.73
C MET A 223 9.47 17.54 5.74
N VAL A 224 9.15 16.28 6.04
CA VAL A 224 9.43 15.16 5.12
C VAL A 224 8.68 15.33 3.81
N SER A 225 7.40 15.72 3.86
CA SER A 225 6.60 15.96 2.67
C SER A 225 7.17 17.10 1.83
N PHE A 226 7.51 18.24 2.43
CA PHE A 226 8.13 19.37 1.75
C PHE A 226 9.53 19.02 1.19
N ALA A 227 10.33 18.23 1.90
CA ALA A 227 11.62 17.76 1.41
C ALA A 227 11.47 16.90 0.14
N TRP A 228 10.51 15.97 0.12
CA TRP A 228 10.23 15.17 -1.08
C TRP A 228 9.63 15.98 -2.22
N LEU A 229 8.76 16.95 -1.92
CA LEU A 229 8.20 17.86 -2.92
C LEU A 229 9.28 18.71 -3.58
N THR A 230 10.14 19.34 -2.78
CA THR A 230 11.25 20.16 -3.28
C THR A 230 12.27 19.32 -4.05
N PHE A 231 12.60 18.13 -3.55
CA PHE A 231 13.44 17.18 -4.28
C PHE A 231 12.82 16.81 -5.64
N GLY A 232 11.53 16.46 -5.68
CA GLY A 232 10.83 16.14 -6.91
C GLY A 232 10.86 17.28 -7.92
N VAL A 233 10.57 18.51 -7.49
CA VAL A 233 10.61 19.71 -8.35
C VAL A 233 12.02 20.02 -8.83
N LEU A 234 13.06 19.87 -7.99
CA LEU A 234 14.43 20.23 -8.37
C LEU A 234 15.14 19.15 -9.21
N ALA A 235 14.89 17.87 -8.91
CA ALA A 235 15.57 16.76 -9.56
C ALA A 235 14.96 16.43 -10.94
N LEU A 236 13.61 16.43 -11.04
CA LEU A 236 12.93 16.03 -12.27
C LEU A 236 12.82 17.17 -13.29
N ASN A 237 12.82 18.43 -12.83
CA ASN A 237 12.79 19.60 -13.73
C ASN A 237 14.15 19.85 -14.42
N LYS A 238 15.25 19.22 -13.94
CA LYS A 238 16.59 19.33 -14.53
C LYS A 238 16.91 18.30 -15.61
N HIS A 239 16.09 17.26 -15.76
CA HIS A 239 16.28 16.18 -16.74
C HIS A 239 15.02 15.97 -17.58
N PRO A 240 14.83 16.75 -18.67
CA PRO A 240 13.64 16.68 -19.53
C PRO A 240 13.56 15.44 -20.43
#